data_AF-A0A6A3BU11-F1
#
_entry.id   AF-A0A6A3BU11-F1
#
_cell.length_a   1.000
_cell.length_b   1.000
_cell.length_c   1.000
_cell.angle_alpha   90.00
_cell.angle_beta   90.00
_cell.angle_gamma   90.00
#
_symmetry.space_group_name_H-M   'P 1'
#
loop_
_entity.id
_entity.type
_entity.pdbx_description
1 polymer ?
#
loop_
_entity_poly.entity_id
_entity_poly.type
_entity_poly.pdbx_seq_one_letter_code
_entity_poly.pdbx_strand_id
1 'polypeptide(L)'
;MFYTAGIGPSWLGRSSLPCTSLVCSNPSDEYNNLESIPEDVGKLKELCIYDCENLKRLPEESLGCLTSLKILEFEPFSKEVDEFPGLGSIHHLHSSLKELRLNARDKPCSLPLQLQHLSALEELDIRYFSGLKALPEWLGNLSYLRILCYWGCTNMVHLSSKEALQRLSNLHLFRIFGCPRLQENRDEMCKIPRTPNFGPF
;
A
#
# COMPACT_ATOMS: atom_id res chain seq x y z
N MET A 1 -4.23 17.36 14.84
CA MET A 1 -3.13 18.33 14.64
C MET A 1 -2.09 17.68 13.72
N PHE A 2 -1.71 18.33 12.61
CA PHE A 2 -0.66 17.83 11.72
C PHE A 2 0.71 18.16 12.32
N TYR A 3 1.57 17.15 12.50
CA TYR A 3 2.93 17.40 12.93
C TYR A 3 3.87 17.20 11.76
N THR A 4 4.68 18.21 11.43
CA THR A 4 5.98 17.98 10.81
C THR A 4 6.84 17.33 11.90
N ALA A 5 6.84 16.01 11.98
CA ALA A 5 7.43 15.33 13.12
C ALA A 5 8.96 15.42 13.07
N GLY A 6 9.53 16.22 13.97
CA GLY A 6 10.78 15.88 14.61
C GLY A 6 10.54 14.67 15.52
N ILE A 7 11.29 13.59 15.24
CA ILE A 7 11.63 12.44 16.10
C ILE A 7 10.48 11.86 16.95
N GLY A 8 9.80 10.83 16.43
CA GLY A 8 8.94 9.88 17.14
C GLY A 8 9.38 8.42 16.90
N PRO A 9 8.93 7.44 17.69
CA PRO A 9 9.75 6.35 18.22
C PRO A 9 10.16 5.27 17.20
N SER A 10 11.38 4.79 17.44
CA SER A 10 12.17 3.84 16.66
C SER A 10 11.64 2.40 16.73
N TRP A 11 10.81 1.99 15.78
CA TRP A 11 10.59 0.57 15.47
C TRP A 11 10.42 0.36 13.97
N LEU A 12 11.47 0.67 13.21
CA LEU A 12 11.91 0.06 11.95
C LEU A 12 13.16 0.86 11.55
N GLY A 13 14.27 0.19 11.26
CA GLY A 13 15.57 0.80 11.02
C GLY A 13 15.65 1.67 9.77
N ARG A 14 14.99 2.84 9.76
CA ARG A 14 15.23 3.92 8.81
C ARG A 14 15.84 5.10 9.55
N SER A 15 17.12 5.30 9.29
CA SER A 15 17.84 6.54 9.59
C SER A 15 17.12 7.72 8.93
N SER A 16 16.74 8.71 9.73
CA SER A 16 16.43 10.09 9.30
C SER A 16 15.42 10.19 8.13
N LEU A 17 14.13 10.30 8.44
CA LEU A 17 13.12 10.69 7.45
C LEU A 17 13.53 12.05 6.81
N PRO A 18 13.52 12.17 5.47
CA PRO A 18 13.79 13.44 4.80
C PRO A 18 12.72 14.47 5.15
N CYS A 19 13.06 15.76 5.16
CA CYS A 19 12.26 16.87 5.70
C CYS A 19 10.89 17.16 5.02
N THR A 20 10.29 16.24 4.26
CA THR A 20 9.00 16.40 3.57
C THR A 20 8.09 15.18 3.73
N SER A 21 7.99 14.66 4.95
CA SER A 21 7.08 13.57 5.32
C SER A 21 5.96 14.10 6.20
N LEU A 22 4.70 13.82 5.86
CA LEU A 22 3.56 14.15 6.69
C LEU A 22 3.11 12.89 7.44
N VAL A 23 2.94 13.03 8.75
CA VAL A 23 2.48 11.96 9.64
C VAL A 23 1.11 12.35 10.20
N CYS A 24 0.07 11.57 9.88
CA CYS A 24 -1.18 11.60 10.63
C CYS A 24 -0.98 10.70 11.86
N SER A 25 -1.11 11.26 13.06
CA SER A 25 -1.07 10.52 14.32
C SER A 25 -1.97 11.20 15.34
N ASN A 26 -3.19 10.70 15.57
CA ASN A 26 -3.85 10.95 16.86
C ASN A 26 -4.92 9.88 17.19
N PRO A 27 -4.72 9.06 18.23
CA PRO A 27 -5.72 8.06 18.65
C PRO A 27 -6.88 8.63 19.48
N SER A 28 -6.86 9.92 19.86
CA SER A 28 -7.72 10.45 20.94
C SER A 28 -8.81 11.43 20.53
N ASP A 29 -8.83 11.92 19.28
CA ASP A 29 -9.76 12.97 18.89
C ASP A 29 -10.92 12.41 18.05
N GLU A 30 -12.15 12.75 18.46
CA GLU A 30 -13.38 12.51 17.69
C GLU A 30 -13.35 13.17 16.28
N TYR A 31 -12.31 13.98 16.00
CA TYR A 31 -12.03 14.68 14.74
C TYR A 31 -10.99 13.98 13.83
N ASN A 32 -10.85 12.66 13.89
CA ASN A 32 -9.92 11.89 13.04
C ASN A 32 -10.31 11.76 11.55
N ASN A 33 -11.10 12.69 11.01
CA ASN A 33 -11.13 12.89 9.57
C ASN A 33 -9.86 13.66 9.20
N LEU A 34 -9.14 13.27 8.15
CA LEU A 34 -8.21 14.18 7.48
C LEU A 34 -9.05 15.29 6.83
N GLU A 35 -9.58 16.22 7.63
CA GLU A 35 -10.52 17.28 7.19
C GLU A 35 -9.84 18.24 6.20
N SER A 36 -8.52 18.37 6.25
CA SER A 36 -7.72 19.05 5.24
C SER A 36 -6.28 18.57 5.32
N ILE A 37 -5.67 18.15 4.22
CA ILE A 37 -4.20 18.09 4.17
C ILE A 37 -3.73 19.54 3.95
N PRO A 38 -2.79 20.09 4.74
CA PRO A 38 -2.44 21.52 4.66
C PRO A 38 -2.07 21.95 3.23
N GLU A 39 -2.50 23.13 2.79
CA GLU A 39 -2.37 23.60 1.38
C GLU A 39 -0.92 23.60 0.84
N ASP A 40 0.08 23.68 1.72
CA ASP A 40 1.51 23.69 1.38
C ASP A 40 2.13 22.31 1.07
N VAL A 41 1.34 21.22 1.09
CA VAL A 41 1.82 19.85 0.85
C VAL A 41 2.09 19.49 -0.61
N GLY A 42 1.88 20.40 -1.58
CA GLY A 42 2.13 20.06 -2.99
C GLY A 42 3.57 19.61 -3.30
N LYS A 43 4.51 19.92 -2.40
CA LYS A 43 5.93 19.50 -2.46
C LYS A 43 6.23 18.23 -1.65
N LEU A 44 5.22 17.67 -0.98
CA LEU A 44 5.37 16.48 -0.16
C LEU A 44 5.78 15.30 -1.04
N LYS A 45 6.84 14.61 -0.64
CA LYS A 45 7.34 13.42 -1.35
C LYS A 45 6.89 12.13 -0.69
N GLU A 46 6.63 12.17 0.61
CA GLU A 46 6.30 11.00 1.39
C GLU A 46 5.12 11.32 2.32
N LEU A 47 4.14 10.44 2.37
CA LEU A 47 2.98 10.56 3.23
C LEU A 47 2.82 9.25 3.97
N CYS A 48 2.90 9.30 5.29
CA CYS A 48 2.73 8.15 6.15
C CYS A 48 1.52 8.37 7.06
N ILE A 49 0.57 7.45 7.01
CA ILE A 49 -0.72 7.55 7.69
C ILE A 49 -0.73 6.51 8.80
N TYR A 50 -0.74 6.96 10.06
CA TYR A 50 -0.72 6.10 11.24
C TYR A 50 -1.98 6.30 12.08
N ASP A 51 -2.63 5.19 12.45
CA ASP A 51 -3.63 5.16 13.53
C ASP A 51 -4.74 6.22 13.42
N CYS A 52 -5.16 6.57 12.18
CA CYS A 52 -6.21 7.56 11.95
C CYS A 52 -7.58 6.86 12.10
N GLU A 53 -8.07 6.77 13.34
CA GLU A 53 -9.21 5.91 13.70
C GLU A 53 -10.55 6.24 13.02
N ASN A 54 -10.74 7.50 12.59
CA ASN A 54 -11.97 7.93 11.91
C ASN A 54 -11.72 8.27 10.43
N LEU A 55 -10.54 7.94 9.88
CA LEU A 55 -10.28 8.19 8.48
C LEU A 55 -11.22 7.30 7.67
N LYS A 56 -12.20 7.91 6.99
CA LYS A 56 -13.06 7.20 6.03
C LYS A 56 -12.57 7.42 4.60
N ARG A 57 -12.16 8.64 4.29
CA ARG A 57 -11.70 9.08 2.97
C ARG A 57 -10.55 10.05 3.15
N LEU A 58 -9.60 10.02 2.22
CA LEU A 58 -8.64 11.10 2.06
C LEU A 58 -9.37 12.24 1.35
N PRO A 59 -9.11 13.50 1.71
CA PRO A 59 -9.76 14.63 1.07
C PRO A 59 -9.36 14.66 -0.42
N GLU A 60 -10.34 14.54 -1.30
CA GLU A 60 -10.15 14.48 -2.77
C GLU A 60 -9.36 15.68 -3.29
N GLU A 61 -9.75 16.86 -2.83
CA GLU A 61 -9.16 18.13 -3.24
C GLU A 61 -7.68 18.21 -2.87
N SER A 62 -7.29 17.71 -1.68
CA SER A 62 -5.89 17.80 -1.24
C SER A 62 -4.98 16.74 -1.87
N LEU A 63 -5.51 15.54 -2.19
CA LEU A 63 -4.73 14.53 -2.92
C LEU A 63 -4.37 14.98 -4.34
N GLY A 64 -5.26 15.74 -5.00
CA GLY A 64 -4.97 16.36 -6.30
C GLY A 64 -3.75 17.28 -6.29
N CYS A 65 -3.47 17.91 -5.14
CA CYS A 65 -2.32 18.80 -4.97
C CYS A 65 -1.00 18.06 -4.77
N LEU A 66 -1.02 16.79 -4.33
CA LEU A 66 0.15 15.94 -4.03
C LEU A 66 0.87 15.41 -5.28
N THR A 67 1.12 16.29 -6.23
CA THR A 67 1.79 15.99 -7.51
C THR A 67 3.25 15.53 -7.35
N SER A 68 3.88 15.87 -6.23
CA SER A 68 5.26 15.45 -5.92
C SER A 68 5.34 14.15 -5.13
N LEU A 69 4.21 13.59 -4.68
CA LEU A 69 4.20 12.45 -3.77
C LEU A 69 4.71 11.20 -4.47
N LYS A 70 5.72 10.57 -3.87
CA LYS A 70 6.37 9.35 -4.37
C LYS A 70 6.07 8.15 -3.50
N ILE A 71 5.97 8.34 -2.19
CA ILE A 71 5.77 7.26 -1.24
C ILE A 71 4.49 7.52 -0.46
N LEU A 72 3.60 6.54 -0.43
CA LEU A 72 2.41 6.52 0.40
C LEU A 72 2.42 5.25 1.24
N GLU A 73 2.41 5.43 2.54
CA GLU A 73 2.45 4.32 3.49
C GLU A 73 1.25 4.42 4.43
N PHE A 74 0.49 3.34 4.48
CA PHE A 74 -0.57 3.15 5.45
C PHE A 74 -0.13 2.14 6.49
N GLU A 75 -0.02 2.64 7.71
CA GLU A 75 0.30 1.84 8.87
C GLU A 75 -0.97 1.27 9.49
N PRO A 76 -0.85 0.23 10.32
CA PRO A 76 -2.00 -0.47 10.85
C PRO A 76 -3.01 0.44 11.56
N PHE A 77 -4.26 0.41 11.11
CA PHE A 77 -5.37 1.06 11.81
C PHE A 77 -5.73 0.30 13.10
N SER A 78 -6.07 1.00 14.18
CA SER A 78 -6.59 0.39 15.42
C SER A 78 -7.95 -0.28 15.21
N LYS A 79 -8.96 0.43 14.69
CA LYS A 79 -10.36 -0.04 14.58
C LYS A 79 -10.62 -0.96 13.39
N GLU A 80 -11.47 -1.97 13.58
CA GLU A 80 -11.98 -2.83 12.49
C GLU A 80 -12.60 -1.97 11.39
N VAL A 81 -12.11 -2.15 10.16
CA VAL A 81 -12.63 -1.52 8.96
C VAL A 81 -12.83 -2.62 7.93
N ASP A 82 -13.99 -2.64 7.28
CA ASP A 82 -14.29 -3.61 6.22
C ASP A 82 -13.50 -3.31 4.94
N GLU A 83 -13.18 -2.03 4.72
CA GLU A 83 -12.44 -1.53 3.55
C GLU A 83 -11.30 -0.61 3.96
N PHE A 84 -10.23 -0.58 3.16
CA PHE A 84 -9.09 0.27 3.42
C PHE A 84 -9.47 1.76 3.27
N PRO A 85 -9.42 2.56 4.35
CA PRO A 85 -9.85 3.94 4.26
C PRO A 85 -8.87 4.77 3.44
N GLY A 86 -9.39 5.78 2.76
CA GLY A 86 -8.55 6.73 2.01
C GLY A 86 -8.21 6.32 0.58
N LEU A 87 -8.51 5.08 0.15
CA LEU A 87 -8.15 4.62 -1.20
C LEU A 87 -9.17 5.00 -2.29
N GLY A 88 -10.35 5.52 -1.94
CA GLY A 88 -11.37 5.95 -2.90
C GLY A 88 -10.90 7.01 -3.90
N SER A 89 -9.92 7.82 -3.50
CA SER A 89 -9.47 9.01 -4.24
C SER A 89 -8.00 8.93 -4.66
N ILE A 90 -7.38 7.75 -4.52
CA ILE A 90 -5.96 7.53 -4.79
C ILE A 90 -5.58 7.72 -6.28
N HIS A 91 -6.58 7.73 -7.17
CA HIS A 91 -6.39 7.94 -8.61
C HIS A 91 -5.76 9.31 -8.94
N HIS A 92 -5.89 10.31 -8.08
CA HIS A 92 -5.18 11.59 -8.26
C HIS A 92 -3.66 11.44 -8.24
N LEU A 93 -3.14 10.40 -7.58
CA LEU A 93 -1.72 10.11 -7.45
C LEU A 93 -1.17 9.21 -8.57
N HIS A 94 -1.96 8.93 -9.61
CA HIS A 94 -1.64 7.94 -10.65
C HIS A 94 -0.27 8.12 -11.32
N SER A 95 0.16 9.37 -11.52
CA SER A 95 1.40 9.73 -12.21
C SER A 95 2.55 10.07 -11.27
N SER A 96 2.24 10.43 -10.02
CA SER A 96 3.24 10.83 -9.04
C SER A 96 3.75 9.65 -8.24
N LEU A 97 2.86 8.78 -7.76
CA LEU A 97 3.16 7.75 -6.77
C LEU A 97 4.00 6.62 -7.34
N LYS A 98 5.07 6.28 -6.62
CA LYS A 98 6.06 5.25 -6.99
C LYS A 98 6.06 4.07 -6.05
N GLU A 99 5.82 4.31 -4.78
CA GLU A 99 5.76 3.28 -3.75
C GLU A 99 4.47 3.38 -2.94
N LEU A 100 3.82 2.23 -2.78
CA LEU A 100 2.63 2.09 -1.96
C LEU A 100 2.83 0.94 -0.96
N ARG A 101 2.69 1.25 0.33
CA ARG A 101 2.70 0.24 1.39
C ARG A 101 1.36 0.22 2.11
N LEU A 102 0.75 -0.96 2.20
CA LEU A 102 -0.56 -1.17 2.82
C LEU A 102 -0.43 -2.22 3.92
N ASN A 103 -0.86 -1.89 5.14
CA ASN A 103 -0.85 -2.81 6.26
C ASN A 103 -2.25 -2.95 6.90
N ALA A 104 -2.88 -4.11 6.76
CA ALA A 104 -4.25 -4.35 7.24
C ALA A 104 -4.34 -4.92 8.67
N ARG A 105 -3.22 -5.19 9.34
CA ARG A 105 -3.20 -5.73 10.71
C ARG A 105 -4.05 -6.99 10.93
N ASP A 106 -4.03 -7.90 9.95
CA ASP A 106 -4.79 -9.15 9.91
C ASP A 106 -6.31 -8.96 9.86
N LYS A 107 -6.79 -7.82 9.36
CA LYS A 107 -8.22 -7.57 9.13
C LYS A 107 -8.73 -8.24 7.85
N PRO A 108 -10.03 -8.60 7.80
CA PRO A 108 -10.65 -9.26 6.66
C PRO A 108 -10.91 -8.32 5.47
N CYS A 109 -10.00 -7.39 5.17
CA CYS A 109 -10.12 -6.46 4.07
C CYS A 109 -9.64 -7.08 2.74
N SER A 110 -10.23 -6.64 1.64
CA SER A 110 -9.70 -6.87 0.29
C SER A 110 -8.90 -5.66 -0.21
N LEU A 111 -8.13 -5.83 -1.28
CA LEU A 111 -7.46 -4.71 -1.95
C LEU A 111 -8.48 -3.93 -2.78
N PRO A 112 -8.55 -2.60 -2.68
CA PRO A 112 -9.52 -1.82 -3.43
C PRO A 112 -9.18 -1.76 -4.92
N LEU A 113 -10.23 -1.76 -5.74
CA LEU A 113 -10.14 -1.70 -7.20
C LEU A 113 -9.44 -0.42 -7.68
N GLN A 114 -9.54 0.67 -6.94
CA GLN A 114 -9.01 1.99 -7.27
C GLN A 114 -7.49 2.00 -7.46
N LEU A 115 -6.78 1.03 -6.84
CA LEU A 115 -5.33 0.86 -7.02
C LEU A 115 -4.95 0.56 -8.48
N GLN A 116 -5.87 0.07 -9.30
CA GLN A 116 -5.65 -0.16 -10.73
C GLN A 116 -5.24 1.10 -11.50
N HIS A 117 -5.56 2.28 -10.97
CA HIS A 117 -5.27 3.56 -11.62
C HIS A 117 -3.85 4.06 -11.36
N LEU A 118 -3.08 3.42 -10.47
CA LEU A 118 -1.72 3.83 -10.11
C LEU A 118 -0.68 3.42 -11.16
N SER A 119 -0.83 3.93 -12.38
CA SER A 119 -0.05 3.49 -13.54
C SER A 119 1.46 3.72 -13.40
N ALA A 120 1.91 4.71 -12.63
CA ALA A 120 3.33 4.99 -12.42
C ALA A 120 3.99 4.19 -11.27
N LEU A 121 3.23 3.33 -10.57
CA LEU A 121 3.69 2.60 -9.40
C LEU A 121 4.81 1.61 -9.74
N GLU A 122 5.90 1.66 -8.98
CA GLU A 122 7.08 0.82 -9.13
C GLU A 122 7.19 -0.23 -8.01
N GLU A 123 6.70 0.09 -6.81
CA GLU A 123 6.80 -0.78 -5.65
C GLU A 123 5.44 -0.89 -4.93
N LEU A 124 5.02 -2.12 -4.68
CA LEU A 124 3.80 -2.43 -3.94
C LEU A 124 4.12 -3.43 -2.82
N ASP A 125 3.86 -3.02 -1.59
CA ASP A 125 4.04 -3.85 -0.39
C ASP A 125 2.69 -4.02 0.33
N ILE A 126 2.23 -5.26 0.42
CA ILE A 126 0.93 -5.62 0.99
C ILE A 126 1.16 -6.53 2.19
N ARG A 127 0.75 -6.05 3.37
CA ARG A 127 1.04 -6.71 4.64
C ARG A 127 -0.22 -7.02 5.43
N TYR A 128 -0.28 -8.24 5.96
CA TYR A 128 -1.26 -8.72 6.93
C TYR A 128 -2.72 -8.55 6.47
N PHE A 129 -3.01 -8.84 5.19
CA PHE A 129 -4.40 -8.85 4.71
C PHE A 129 -5.00 -10.25 4.90
N SER A 130 -5.78 -10.44 5.96
CA SER A 130 -6.44 -11.72 6.22
C SER A 130 -7.72 -11.92 5.39
N GLY A 131 -8.27 -10.85 4.79
CA GLY A 131 -9.40 -10.95 3.86
C GLY A 131 -9.00 -11.27 2.42
N LEU A 132 -7.73 -11.10 2.09
CA LEU A 132 -7.22 -11.28 0.74
C LEU A 132 -7.09 -12.77 0.42
N LYS A 133 -8.05 -13.31 -0.33
CA LYS A 133 -8.04 -14.71 -0.79
C LYS A 133 -7.34 -14.90 -2.13
N ALA A 134 -7.35 -13.88 -2.98
CA ALA A 134 -6.77 -13.90 -4.31
C ALA A 134 -6.15 -12.54 -4.65
N LEU A 135 -5.08 -12.53 -5.45
CA LEU A 135 -4.64 -11.27 -6.05
C LEU A 135 -5.60 -10.83 -7.15
N PRO A 136 -5.86 -9.53 -7.26
CA PRO A 136 -6.76 -9.03 -8.28
C PRO A 136 -6.12 -9.04 -9.67
N GLU A 137 -6.97 -9.20 -10.70
CA GLU A 137 -6.55 -9.18 -12.11
C GLU A 137 -6.06 -7.81 -12.59
N TRP A 138 -6.54 -6.74 -11.95
CA TRP A 138 -6.11 -5.39 -12.26
C TRP A 138 -4.64 -5.14 -11.93
N LEU A 139 -4.00 -6.00 -11.14
CA LEU A 139 -2.57 -5.91 -10.85
C LEU A 139 -1.76 -5.88 -12.16
N GLY A 140 -2.18 -6.62 -13.18
CA GLY A 140 -1.56 -6.60 -14.51
C GLY A 140 -1.67 -5.27 -15.27
N ASN A 141 -2.40 -4.28 -14.75
CA ASN A 141 -2.44 -2.92 -15.29
C ASN A 141 -1.25 -2.06 -14.81
N LEU A 142 -0.55 -2.48 -13.74
CA LEU A 142 0.59 -1.78 -13.17
C LEU A 142 1.88 -2.09 -13.95
N SER A 143 1.93 -1.62 -15.20
CA SER A 143 3.02 -1.95 -16.14
C SER A 143 4.43 -1.53 -15.69
N TYR A 144 4.55 -0.52 -14.82
CA TYR A 144 5.81 -0.05 -14.24
C TYR A 144 6.21 -0.76 -12.95
N LEU A 145 5.40 -1.70 -12.46
CA LEU A 145 5.66 -2.38 -11.20
C LEU A 145 6.93 -3.24 -11.32
N ARG A 146 7.89 -2.98 -10.44
CA ARG A 146 9.20 -3.62 -10.38
C ARG A 146 9.35 -4.54 -9.18
N ILE A 147 8.75 -4.12 -8.06
CA ILE A 147 8.78 -4.83 -6.79
C ILE A 147 7.36 -5.09 -6.31
N LEU A 148 7.09 -6.34 -5.98
CA LEU A 148 5.82 -6.75 -5.39
C LEU A 148 6.10 -7.67 -4.19
N CYS A 149 5.71 -7.21 -3.01
CA CYS A 149 5.93 -7.94 -1.76
C CYS A 149 4.60 -8.23 -1.07
N TYR A 150 4.45 -9.47 -0.60
CA TYR A 150 3.35 -9.91 0.25
C TYR A 150 3.89 -10.44 1.57
N TRP A 151 3.30 -9.99 2.66
CA TRP A 151 3.70 -10.40 4.01
C TRP A 151 2.46 -10.79 4.82
N GLY A 152 2.44 -11.98 5.41
CA GLY A 152 1.44 -12.35 6.42
C GLY A 152 0.00 -12.47 5.92
N CYS A 153 -0.25 -12.58 4.61
CA CYS A 153 -1.61 -12.76 4.06
C CYS A 153 -2.04 -14.22 4.20
N THR A 154 -2.46 -14.61 5.41
CA THR A 154 -2.66 -16.02 5.81
C THR A 154 -3.78 -16.75 5.07
N ASN A 155 -4.80 -16.04 4.59
CA ASN A 155 -5.95 -16.62 3.88
C ASN A 155 -5.83 -16.59 2.35
N MET A 156 -4.72 -16.08 1.84
CA MET A 156 -4.48 -16.00 0.41
C MET A 156 -4.22 -17.40 -0.15
N VAL A 157 -4.96 -17.79 -1.19
CA VAL A 157 -4.87 -19.11 -1.83
C VAL A 157 -4.55 -18.99 -3.32
N HIS A 158 -4.91 -17.88 -3.97
CA HIS A 158 -4.77 -17.68 -5.41
C HIS A 158 -3.92 -16.46 -5.77
N LEU A 159 -3.15 -16.56 -6.86
CA LEU A 159 -2.55 -15.42 -7.54
C LEU A 159 -3.51 -14.86 -8.59
N SER A 160 -3.12 -13.75 -9.22
CA SER A 160 -3.74 -13.26 -10.44
C SER A 160 -3.54 -14.28 -11.57
N SER A 161 -4.32 -14.15 -12.64
CA SER A 161 -4.14 -14.92 -13.87
C SER A 161 -2.71 -14.83 -14.40
N LYS A 162 -2.30 -15.86 -15.14
CA LYS A 162 -0.99 -15.89 -15.77
C LYS A 162 -0.82 -14.71 -16.73
N GLU A 163 -1.89 -14.35 -17.42
CA GLU A 163 -1.97 -13.23 -18.35
C GLU A 163 -1.74 -11.89 -17.62
N ALA A 164 -2.34 -11.70 -16.43
CA ALA A 164 -2.08 -10.51 -15.61
C ALA A 164 -0.62 -10.45 -15.14
N LEU A 165 -0.05 -11.56 -14.67
CA LEU A 165 1.35 -11.62 -14.24
C LEU A 165 2.32 -11.41 -15.42
N GLN A 166 1.98 -11.87 -16.62
CA GLN A 166 2.79 -11.65 -17.83
C GLN A 166 2.78 -10.19 -18.28
N ARG A 167 1.71 -9.44 -18.02
CA ARG A 167 1.65 -8.00 -18.30
C ARG A 167 2.57 -7.17 -17.40
N LEU A 168 2.97 -7.71 -16.25
CA LEU A 168 3.97 -7.13 -15.35
C LEU A 168 5.40 -7.30 -15.90
N SER A 169 5.64 -6.80 -17.10
CA SER A 169 6.91 -6.98 -17.84
C SER A 169 8.14 -6.39 -17.15
N ASN A 170 7.96 -5.40 -16.27
CA ASN A 170 9.03 -4.76 -15.50
C ASN A 170 9.23 -5.39 -14.12
N LEU A 171 8.48 -6.44 -13.76
CA LEU A 171 8.56 -7.06 -12.45
C LEU A 171 9.82 -7.92 -12.34
N HIS A 172 10.74 -7.50 -11.48
CA HIS A 172 12.00 -8.21 -11.25
C HIS A 172 12.12 -8.74 -9.83
N LEU A 173 11.30 -8.27 -8.89
CA LEU A 173 11.24 -8.78 -7.53
C LEU A 173 9.80 -9.10 -7.16
N PHE A 174 9.53 -10.36 -6.82
CA PHE A 174 8.26 -10.78 -6.26
C PHE A 174 8.54 -11.67 -5.07
N ARG A 175 8.05 -11.27 -3.90
CA ARG A 175 8.28 -12.00 -2.67
C ARG A 175 6.98 -12.26 -1.94
N ILE A 176 6.87 -13.47 -1.41
CA ILE A 176 5.77 -13.90 -0.55
C ILE A 176 6.39 -14.42 0.75
N PHE A 177 5.99 -13.84 1.87
CA PHE A 177 6.40 -14.26 3.19
C PHE A 177 5.18 -14.45 4.08
N GLY A 178 5.14 -15.53 4.86
CA GLY A 178 4.05 -15.75 5.82
C GLY A 178 2.65 -15.89 5.19
N CYS A 179 2.57 -16.41 3.95
CA CYS A 179 1.31 -16.73 3.27
C CYS A 179 1.19 -18.24 3.05
N PRO A 180 0.97 -19.04 4.12
CA PRO A 180 1.12 -20.50 4.07
C PRO A 180 0.20 -21.17 3.06
N ARG A 181 -1.08 -20.77 2.98
CA ARG A 181 -2.07 -21.40 2.10
C ARG A 181 -1.75 -21.23 0.61
N LEU A 182 -1.15 -20.11 0.26
CA LEU A 182 -0.68 -19.82 -1.09
C LEU A 182 0.59 -20.63 -1.40
N GLN A 183 1.53 -20.69 -0.44
CA GLN A 183 2.78 -21.45 -0.59
C GLN A 183 2.54 -22.96 -0.70
N GLU A 184 1.47 -23.48 -0.07
CA GLU A 184 1.02 -24.87 -0.21
C GLU A 184 0.35 -25.14 -1.57
N ASN A 185 -0.18 -24.11 -2.24
CA ASN A 185 -0.86 -24.23 -3.53
C ASN A 185 0.15 -24.27 -4.70
N ARG A 186 0.59 -25.49 -5.05
CA ARG A 186 1.60 -25.72 -6.09
C ARG A 186 1.24 -25.15 -7.46
N ASP A 187 -0.03 -25.24 -7.85
CA ASP A 187 -0.49 -24.76 -9.16
C ASP A 187 -0.35 -23.23 -9.27
N GLU A 188 -0.63 -22.52 -8.18
CA GLU A 188 -0.46 -21.06 -8.09
C GLU A 188 1.02 -20.68 -8.06
N MET A 189 1.84 -21.38 -7.27
CA MET A 189 3.29 -21.15 -7.25
C MET A 189 3.96 -21.37 -8.61
N CYS A 190 3.39 -22.19 -9.48
CA CYS A 190 3.87 -22.36 -10.85
C CYS A 190 3.53 -21.19 -11.79
N LYS A 191 2.57 -20.32 -11.43
CA LYS A 191 2.25 -19.10 -12.20
C LYS A 191 3.25 -17.97 -11.97
N ILE A 192 4.01 -18.04 -10.88
CA ILE A 192 5.03 -17.03 -10.54
C ILE A 192 6.12 -17.03 -11.63
N PRO A 193 6.44 -15.88 -12.23
CA PRO A 193 7.53 -15.77 -13.19
C PRO A 193 8.84 -16.32 -12.61
N ARG A 194 9.47 -17.27 -13.32
CA ARG A 194 10.79 -17.81 -12.94
C ARG A 194 11.89 -16.82 -13.33
N THR A 195 12.15 -15.81 -12.50
CA THR A 195 13.34 -14.95 -12.68
C THR A 195 14.20 -14.96 -11.40
N PRO A 196 15.47 -14.55 -11.45
CA PRO A 196 16.48 -14.92 -10.44
C PRO A 196 16.22 -14.40 -9.01
N ASN A 197 15.28 -13.49 -8.82
CA ASN A 197 14.98 -12.90 -7.50
C ASN A 197 13.63 -13.35 -6.90
N PHE A 198 12.96 -14.33 -7.52
CA PHE A 198 11.68 -14.88 -7.10
C PHE A 198 11.91 -16.08 -6.16
N GLY A 199 12.49 -15.83 -5.00
CA GLY A 199 12.78 -16.87 -3.99
C GLY A 199 11.97 -16.67 -2.70
N PRO A 200 11.45 -17.74 -2.08
CA PRO A 200 11.00 -17.68 -0.70
C PRO A 200 12.27 -17.62 0.16
N PHE A 201 12.40 -16.60 1.01
CA PHE A 201 13.38 -16.62 2.10
C PHE A 201 12.64 -16.69 3.44
#